data_AF-A0A3B6LD53-F1
#
_entry.id   AF-A0A3B6LD53-F1
#
_cell.length_a   1.000
_cell.length_b   1.000
_cell.length_c   1.000
_cell.angle_alpha   90.00
_cell.angle_beta   90.00
_cell.angle_gamma   90.00
#
_symmetry.space_group_name_H-M   'P 1'
#
loop_
_entity.id
_entity.type
_entity.pdbx_description
1 polymer ?
#
loop_
_entity_poly.entity_id
_entity_poly.type
_entity_poly.pdbx_seq_one_letter_code
_entity_poly.pdbx_strand_id
1 'polypeptide(L)'
;MGRLFLTSLAPATGTIYCCKHCDSHLAYAQHIISKMFRCKHGKAYLFDKVVNVVAGESEDDRMMTTGLHTVRDIFCVACGAILGWKYVSAFDKDQRYKEGKFILERRRCKIHSGGGGPPDRIQLWAERDARISSSEDDDQGAV
;
A
#
# COMPACT_ATOMS: atom_id res chain seq x y z
N MET A 1 -3.00 -25.55 19.07
CA MET A 1 -2.29 -24.46 18.35
C MET A 1 -2.66 -24.55 16.88
N GLY A 2 -3.33 -23.53 16.34
CA GLY A 2 -3.78 -23.51 14.93
C GLY A 2 -2.63 -23.24 13.96
N ARG A 3 -2.75 -23.71 12.71
CA ARG A 3 -1.80 -23.39 11.65
C ARG A 3 -2.20 -22.09 10.97
N LEU A 4 -1.24 -21.20 10.75
CA LEU A 4 -1.44 -19.98 9.98
C LEU A 4 -1.49 -20.33 8.49
N PHE A 5 -2.57 -19.96 7.81
CA PHE A 5 -2.69 -20.10 6.36
C PHE A 5 -2.31 -18.77 5.69
N LEU A 6 -1.25 -18.79 4.88
CA LEU A 6 -0.82 -17.66 4.07
C LEU A 6 -1.03 -17.95 2.59
N THR A 7 -1.63 -16.99 1.89
CA THR A 7 -1.78 -17.04 0.44
C THR A 7 -0.45 -16.73 -0.23
N SER A 8 0.06 -17.69 -1.01
CA SER A 8 1.23 -17.48 -1.86
C SER A 8 0.80 -16.91 -3.21
N LEU A 9 1.34 -15.75 -3.56
CA LEU A 9 1.19 -15.14 -4.89
C LEU A 9 2.32 -15.61 -5.80
N ALA A 10 2.00 -16.18 -6.97
CA ALA A 10 2.99 -16.65 -7.93
C ALA A 10 3.78 -15.46 -8.53
N PRO A 11 5.13 -15.44 -8.42
CA PRO A 11 5.96 -14.34 -8.94
C PRO A 11 6.02 -14.28 -10.48
N ALA A 12 5.77 -15.41 -11.15
CA ALA A 12 5.87 -15.51 -12.61
C ALA A 12 4.94 -14.56 -13.38
N THR A 13 3.93 -13.99 -12.71
CA THR A 13 2.89 -13.16 -13.32
C THR A 13 3.03 -11.66 -13.03
N GLY A 14 4.13 -11.21 -12.41
CA GLY A 14 4.44 -9.78 -12.31
C GLY A 14 4.99 -9.31 -10.96
N THR A 15 4.93 -8.00 -10.77
CA THR A 15 5.47 -7.31 -9.58
C THR A 15 4.57 -7.53 -8.36
N ILE A 16 5.14 -8.01 -7.25
CA ILE A 16 4.45 -8.30 -5.99
C ILE A 16 4.92 -7.35 -4.89
N TYR A 17 3.96 -6.81 -4.13
CA TYR A 17 4.20 -6.10 -2.88
C TYR A 17 4.18 -7.10 -1.73
N CYS A 18 5.22 -7.09 -0.91
CA CYS A 18 5.38 -7.94 0.26
C CYS A 18 5.54 -7.10 1.53
N CYS A 19 5.17 -7.66 2.68
CA CYS A 19 5.41 -7.04 3.98
C CYS A 19 6.92 -6.81 4.17
N LYS A 20 7.34 -5.60 4.53
CA LYS A 20 8.76 -5.27 4.73
C LYS A 20 9.41 -6.07 5.87
N HIS A 21 8.62 -6.52 6.85
CA HIS A 21 9.13 -7.16 8.07
C HIS A 21 9.27 -8.69 7.97
N CYS A 22 8.38 -9.36 7.25
CA CYS A 22 8.33 -10.83 7.19
C CYS A 22 8.20 -11.39 5.77
N ASP A 23 8.25 -10.53 4.75
CA ASP A 23 8.16 -10.88 3.33
C ASP A 23 6.87 -11.59 2.89
N SER A 24 5.86 -11.69 3.78
CA SER A 24 4.51 -12.17 3.43
C SER A 24 3.94 -11.39 2.25
N HIS A 25 3.42 -12.09 1.23
CA HIS A 25 2.87 -11.48 0.03
C HIS A 25 1.59 -10.69 0.38
N LEU A 26 1.43 -9.49 -0.17
CA LEU A 26 0.30 -8.61 0.13
C LEU A 26 -0.56 -8.33 -1.09
N ALA A 27 0.03 -7.96 -2.22
CA ALA A 27 -0.75 -7.63 -3.42
C ALA A 27 0.09 -7.70 -4.69
N TYR A 28 -0.55 -7.93 -5.82
CA TYR A 28 0.06 -7.67 -7.13
C TYR A 28 0.00 -6.18 -7.47
N ALA A 29 1.00 -5.71 -8.20
CA ALA A 29 1.03 -4.33 -8.69
C ALA A 29 -0.11 -4.01 -9.68
N GLN A 30 -0.62 -5.01 -10.40
CA GLN A 30 -1.78 -4.87 -11.29
C GLN A 30 -3.08 -4.52 -10.55
N HIS A 31 -3.15 -4.77 -9.23
CA HIS A 31 -4.30 -4.41 -8.41
C HIS A 31 -4.23 -2.97 -7.88
N ILE A 32 -3.20 -2.20 -8.25
CA ILE A 32 -3.14 -0.77 -7.94
C ILE A 32 -4.18 -0.03 -8.78
N ILE A 33 -5.12 0.61 -8.10
CA ILE A 33 -6.10 1.53 -8.70
C ILE A 33 -5.46 2.90 -8.91
N SER A 34 -4.74 3.41 -7.91
CA SER A 34 -4.12 4.73 -7.98
C SER A 34 -2.88 4.85 -7.11
N LYS A 35 -1.88 5.57 -7.63
CA LYS A 35 -0.62 5.88 -6.94
C LYS A 35 -0.54 7.29 -6.38
N MET A 36 -1.62 8.07 -6.51
CA MET A 36 -1.66 9.48 -6.13
C MET A 36 -1.90 9.72 -4.64
N PHE A 37 -1.98 8.65 -3.85
CA PHE A 37 -2.23 8.74 -2.42
C PHE A 37 -0.94 9.03 -1.64
N ARG A 38 -1.09 9.81 -0.58
CA ARG A 38 -0.02 10.11 0.38
C ARG A 38 -0.56 9.96 1.80
N CYS A 39 0.31 9.54 2.70
CA CYS A 39 0.05 9.43 4.12
C CYS A 39 1.04 10.34 4.86
N LYS A 40 0.87 10.46 6.18
CA LYS A 40 1.82 11.17 7.07
C LYS A 40 3.29 10.77 6.86
N HIS A 41 3.49 9.54 6.39
CA HIS A 41 4.79 8.89 6.24
C HIS A 41 5.29 8.79 4.79
N GLY A 42 4.67 9.50 3.85
CA GLY A 42 5.06 9.53 2.44
C GLY A 42 4.07 8.83 1.51
N LYS A 43 4.60 8.22 0.44
CA LYS A 43 3.78 7.61 -0.63
C LYS A 43 2.99 6.39 -0.14
N ALA A 44 1.74 6.28 -0.59
CA ALA A 44 0.90 5.11 -0.39
C ALA A 44 0.03 4.89 -1.63
N TYR A 45 -0.41 3.66 -1.85
CA TYR A 45 -1.16 3.30 -3.06
C TYR A 45 -2.50 2.68 -2.71
N LEU A 46 -3.51 2.99 -3.52
CA LEU A 46 -4.84 2.41 -3.43
C LEU A 46 -4.89 1.11 -4.21
N PHE A 47 -5.23 0.02 -3.53
CA PHE A 47 -5.35 -1.32 -4.09
C PHE A 47 -6.79 -1.81 -4.09
N ASP A 48 -7.14 -2.53 -5.16
CA ASP A 48 -8.39 -3.26 -5.26
C ASP A 48 -8.43 -4.50 -4.36
N LYS A 49 -7.32 -5.26 -4.34
CA LYS A 49 -7.19 -6.53 -3.62
C LYS A 49 -5.89 -6.59 -2.87
N VAL A 50 -5.97 -7.03 -1.61
CA VAL A 50 -4.83 -7.30 -0.73
C VAL A 50 -5.11 -8.61 0.01
N VAL A 51 -4.08 -9.45 0.15
CA VAL A 51 -4.11 -10.75 0.85
C VAL A 51 -3.20 -10.74 2.07
N ASN A 52 -3.35 -11.73 2.95
CA ASN A 52 -2.54 -11.88 4.17
C ASN A 52 -2.59 -10.64 5.09
N VAL A 53 -3.74 -9.97 5.10
CA VAL A 53 -4.03 -8.84 5.98
C VAL A 53 -5.29 -9.10 6.79
N VAL A 54 -5.32 -8.56 8.01
CA VAL A 54 -6.49 -8.50 8.86
C VAL A 54 -6.83 -7.05 9.13
N ALA A 55 -8.11 -6.69 9.08
CA ALA A 55 -8.58 -5.36 9.46
C ALA A 55 -8.76 -5.31 10.98
N GLY A 56 -8.38 -4.18 11.59
CA GLY A 56 -8.66 -3.92 13.00
C GLY A 56 -10.14 -3.93 13.32
N GLU A 57 -10.45 -4.13 14.60
CA GLU A 57 -11.81 -4.11 15.10
C GLU A 57 -12.40 -2.70 15.12
N SER A 58 -11.59 -1.70 15.45
CA SER A 58 -11.98 -0.31 15.56
C SER A 58 -12.12 0.38 14.21
N GLU A 59 -13.23 1.08 14.04
CA GLU A 59 -13.46 2.02 12.96
C GLU A 59 -13.03 3.42 13.39
N ASP A 60 -12.28 4.08 12.51
CA ASP A 60 -11.82 5.46 12.72
C ASP A 60 -12.40 6.37 11.64
N ASP A 61 -13.06 7.44 12.06
CA ASP A 61 -13.46 8.51 11.16
C ASP A 61 -12.28 9.48 10.95
N ARG A 62 -11.83 9.58 9.70
CA ARG A 62 -10.68 10.40 9.31
C ARG A 62 -11.11 11.47 8.30
N MET A 63 -10.87 12.73 8.66
CA MET A 63 -11.00 13.84 7.71
C MET A 63 -9.81 13.83 6.75
N MET A 64 -10.09 13.73 5.45
CA MET A 64 -9.10 13.74 4.37
C MET A 64 -9.41 14.87 3.39
N THR A 65 -8.51 15.14 2.45
CA THR A 65 -8.70 16.18 1.42
C THR A 65 -10.00 16.00 0.63
N THR A 66 -10.45 14.75 0.47
CA THR A 66 -11.67 14.40 -0.27
C THR A 66 -12.88 14.20 0.65
N GLY A 67 -12.88 14.73 1.86
CA GLY A 67 -13.98 14.60 2.82
C GLY A 67 -13.78 13.55 3.90
N LEU A 68 -14.84 13.29 4.67
CA LEU A 68 -14.87 12.37 5.80
C LEU A 68 -14.98 10.91 5.33
N HIS A 69 -14.13 10.04 5.88
CA HIS A 69 -14.12 8.61 5.58
C HIS A 69 -14.00 7.81 6.87
N THR A 70 -14.77 6.72 6.97
CA THR A 70 -14.58 5.71 8.02
C THR A 70 -13.61 4.66 7.49
N VAL A 71 -12.56 4.37 8.26
CA VAL A 71 -11.51 3.41 7.87
C VAL A 71 -11.18 2.43 9.00
N ARG A 72 -10.52 1.33 8.66
CA ARG A 72 -9.93 0.40 9.63
C ARG A 72 -8.47 0.17 9.29
N ASP A 73 -7.58 0.27 10.28
CA ASP A 73 -6.18 -0.08 10.06
C ASP A 73 -6.05 -1.56 9.67
N ILE A 74 -5.06 -1.88 8.83
CA ILE A 74 -4.78 -3.24 8.39
C ILE A 74 -3.40 -3.69 8.83
N PHE A 75 -3.34 -4.94 9.27
CA PHE A 75 -2.17 -5.57 9.87
C PHE A 75 -1.77 -6.80 9.07
N CYS A 76 -0.47 -7.04 8.96
CA CYS A 76 0.06 -8.27 8.39
C CYS A 76 -0.35 -9.48 9.25
N VAL A 77 -0.99 -10.48 8.65
CA VAL A 77 -1.42 -11.70 9.36
C VAL A 77 -0.23 -12.51 9.90
N ALA A 78 0.94 -12.41 9.25
CA ALA A 78 2.12 -13.17 9.64
C ALA A 78 2.92 -12.56 10.80
N CYS A 79 2.99 -11.23 10.90
CA CYS A 79 3.85 -10.57 11.89
C CYS A 79 3.18 -9.43 12.70
N GLY A 80 1.90 -9.14 12.44
CA GLY A 80 1.15 -8.09 13.13
C GLY A 80 1.54 -6.66 12.77
N ALA A 81 2.52 -6.43 11.88
CA ALA A 81 2.94 -5.08 11.51
C ALA A 81 1.81 -4.31 10.80
N ILE A 82 1.66 -3.03 11.13
CA ILE A 82 0.75 -2.10 10.43
C ILE A 82 1.22 -1.89 9.00
N LEU A 83 0.30 -2.04 8.05
CA LEU A 83 0.57 -1.90 6.61
C LEU A 83 -0.11 -0.68 5.99
N GLY A 84 -1.20 -0.21 6.58
CA GLY A 84 -2.02 0.91 6.12
C GLY A 84 -3.45 0.77 6.63
N TRP A 85 -4.45 1.06 5.82
CA TRP A 85 -5.87 0.97 6.21
C TRP A 85 -6.79 0.57 5.05
N LYS A 86 -7.99 0.11 5.37
CA LYS A 86 -9.08 -0.16 4.43
C LYS A 86 -10.18 0.87 4.61
N TYR A 87 -10.74 1.35 3.51
CA TYR A 87 -11.94 2.19 3.55
C TYR A 87 -13.18 1.34 3.85
N VAL A 88 -13.93 1.72 4.89
CA VAL A 88 -15.21 1.10 5.25
C VAL A 88 -16.34 1.82 4.54
N SER A 89 -16.41 3.14 4.72
CA SER A 89 -17.43 4.00 4.10
C SER A 89 -16.83 5.35 3.71
N ALA A 90 -17.46 6.00 2.73
CA ALA A 90 -17.21 7.39 2.39
C ALA A 90 -18.53 8.17 2.45
N PHE A 91 -18.51 9.34 3.10
CA PHE A 91 -19.71 10.17 3.23
C PHE A 91 -20.09 10.84 1.90
N ASP A 92 -19.10 11.23 1.11
CA ASP A 92 -19.30 11.80 -0.22
C ASP A 92 -19.50 10.71 -1.27
N LYS A 93 -20.60 10.81 -2.03
CA LYS A 93 -21.00 9.83 -3.05
C LYS A 93 -19.90 9.59 -4.09
N ASP A 94 -19.20 10.64 -4.50
CA ASP A 94 -18.11 10.58 -5.48
C ASP A 94 -16.87 9.87 -4.96
N GLN A 95 -16.76 9.63 -3.64
CA GLN A 95 -15.65 8.93 -3.01
C GLN A 95 -15.96 7.47 -2.71
N ARG A 96 -17.21 7.01 -2.92
CA ARG A 96 -17.64 5.63 -2.62
C ARG A 96 -16.91 4.56 -3.42
N TYR A 97 -16.27 4.90 -4.53
CA TYR A 97 -15.41 3.97 -5.26
C TYR A 97 -14.22 3.44 -4.42
N LYS A 98 -13.85 4.15 -3.34
CA LYS A 98 -12.82 3.71 -2.39
C LYS A 98 -13.34 2.70 -1.38
N GLU A 99 -14.66 2.58 -1.17
CA GLU A 99 -15.23 1.64 -0.20
C GLU A 99 -14.76 0.22 -0.50
N GLY A 100 -14.28 -0.48 0.53
CA GLY A 100 -13.72 -1.82 0.39
C GLY A 100 -12.29 -1.89 -0.14
N LYS A 101 -11.71 -0.78 -0.61
CA LYS A 101 -10.33 -0.69 -1.14
C LYS A 101 -9.32 -0.45 -0.02
N PHE A 102 -8.05 -0.70 -0.33
CA PHE A 102 -6.96 -0.71 0.64
C PHE A 102 -5.91 0.33 0.31
N ILE A 103 -5.46 1.06 1.32
CA ILE A 103 -4.23 1.86 1.27
C ILE A 103 -3.11 1.02 1.86
N LEU A 104 -2.05 0.81 1.08
CA LEU A 104 -0.79 0.27 1.57
C LEU A 104 0.29 1.35 1.52
N GLU A 105 0.95 1.58 2.65
CA GLU A 105 2.08 2.52 2.73
C GLU A 105 3.31 1.93 2.06
N ARG A 106 3.94 2.70 1.16
CA ARG A 106 5.09 2.24 0.38
C ARG A 106 6.27 1.83 1.27
N ARG A 107 6.50 2.55 2.37
CA ARG A 107 7.59 2.29 3.34
C ARG A 107 7.41 0.98 4.12
N ARG A 108 6.18 0.47 4.19
CA ARG A 108 5.82 -0.78 4.88
C ARG A 108 5.91 -2.00 3.96
N CYS A 109 6.16 -1.76 2.67
CA CYS A 109 6.20 -2.81 1.65
C CYS A 109 7.58 -2.91 0.98
N LYS A 110 8.00 -4.14 0.68
CA LYS A 110 9.06 -4.46 -0.30
C LYS A 110 8.40 -4.82 -1.63
N ILE A 111 9.15 -4.68 -2.72
CA ILE A 111 8.68 -5.07 -4.05
C ILE A 111 9.58 -6.20 -4.55
N HIS A 112 8.97 -7.32 -4.94
CA HIS A 112 9.63 -8.42 -5.62
C HIS A 112 9.13 -8.48 -7.07
N SER A 113 10.04 -8.32 -8.02
CA SER A 113 9.75 -8.51 -9.46
C SER A 113 10.11 -9.95 -9.83
N GLY A 114 9.13 -10.75 -10.30
CA GLY A 114 9.45 -12.03 -10.93
C GLY A 114 10.18 -11.82 -12.25
N GLY A 115 11.31 -12.50 -12.44
CA GLY A 115 12.15 -12.36 -13.64
C GLY A 115 11.45 -12.89 -14.89
N GLY A 116 11.38 -12.06 -15.93
CA GLY A 116 11.03 -12.51 -17.29
C GLY A 116 10.14 -11.57 -18.11
N GLY A 117 9.54 -10.54 -17.51
CA GLY A 117 8.82 -9.51 -18.27
C GLY A 117 9.75 -8.34 -18.66
N PRO A 118 9.51 -7.64 -19.79
CA PRO A 118 10.11 -6.33 -20.02
C PRO A 118 9.86 -5.45 -18.79
N PRO A 119 10.77 -4.52 -18.43
CA PRO A 119 10.63 -3.70 -17.23
C PRO A 119 9.24 -3.09 -17.22
N ASP A 120 8.40 -3.58 -16.31
CA ASP A 120 7.05 -3.10 -16.15
C ASP A 120 7.16 -1.58 -15.93
N ARG A 121 6.26 -0.77 -16.49
CA ARG A 121 6.27 0.71 -16.36
C ARG A 121 6.44 1.17 -14.91
N ILE A 122 6.08 0.29 -13.98
CA ILE A 122 6.22 0.42 -12.53
C ILE A 122 7.68 0.51 -12.06
N GLN A 123 8.61 -0.22 -12.68
CA GLN A 123 10.03 -0.24 -12.30
C GLN A 123 10.73 1.03 -12.77
N LEU A 124 10.53 1.41 -14.05
CA LEU A 124 11.03 2.66 -14.63
C LEU A 124 10.56 3.90 -13.85
N TRP A 125 9.33 3.87 -13.30
CA TRP A 125 8.82 4.96 -12.47
C TRP A 125 9.21 4.87 -11.01
N ALA A 126 9.40 3.68 -10.43
CA ALA A 126 9.94 3.54 -9.08
C ALA A 126 11.39 4.05 -9.01
N GLU A 127 12.19 3.79 -10.05
CA GLU A 127 13.53 4.34 -10.20
C GLU A 127 13.49 5.86 -10.45
N ARG A 128 12.57 6.35 -11.28
CA ARG A 128 12.36 7.80 -11.48
C ARG A 128 11.91 8.51 -10.20
N ASP A 129 11.02 7.89 -9.43
CA ASP A 129 10.54 8.37 -8.15
C ASP A 129 11.61 8.36 -7.05
N ALA A 130 12.50 7.36 -7.07
CA ALA A 130 13.66 7.30 -6.18
C ALA A 130 14.68 8.39 -6.52
N ARG A 131 14.89 8.68 -7.81
CA ARG A 131 15.77 9.77 -8.28
C ARG A 131 15.20 11.17 -8.00
N ILE A 132 13.88 11.36 -8.06
CA ILE A 132 13.23 12.64 -7.74
C ILE A 132 13.26 12.89 -6.22
N SER A 133 13.12 11.84 -5.40
CA SER A 133 13.17 11.97 -3.94
C SER A 133 14.56 12.30 -3.39
N SER A 134 15.64 12.08 -4.14
CA SER A 134 17.01 12.37 -3.72
C SER A 134 17.48 13.79 -4.04
N SER A 135 16.66 14.62 -4.71
CA SER A 135 17.01 15.98 -5.12
C SER A 135 16.34 17.09 -4.31
N GLU A 136 15.61 16.76 -3.24
CA GLU A 136 14.89 17.74 -2.40
C GLU A 136 15.49 17.92 -0.99
N ASP A 137 16.71 17.42 -0.74
CA ASP A 137 17.39 17.47 0.57
C ASP A 137 18.55 18.51 0.65
N ASP A 138 18.51 19.59 -0.15
CA ASP A 138 19.45 20.73 -0.01
C ASP A 138 18.69 22.06 0.14
N ASP A 139 18.14 22.31 1.34
CA ASP A 139 18.07 23.67 1.88
C ASP A 139 18.07 23.64 3.41
N GLN A 140 19.22 23.28 3.97
CA GLN A 140 19.54 23.54 5.38
C GLN A 140 20.25 24.90 5.48
N GLY A 141 19.46 25.93 5.82
CA GLY A 141 19.83 26.96 6.79
C GLY A 141 20.86 28.01 6.37
N ALA A 142 20.41 29.27 6.32
CA ALA A 142 21.14 30.39 6.89
C ALA A 142 20.16 31.52 7.25
N VAL A 143 20.21 31.87 8.54
CA VAL A 143 19.89 33.15 9.23
C VAL A 143 19.17 34.25 8.45
#